data_AF-A0AAF0MM15-F1
#
_entry.id   AF-A0AAF0MM15-F1
#
_cell.length_a   1.000
_cell.length_b   1.000
_cell.length_c   1.000
_cell.angle_alpha   90.00
_cell.angle_beta   90.00
_cell.angle_gamma   90.00
#
_symmetry.space_group_name_H-M   'P 1'
#
loop_
_entity.id
_entity.type
_entity.pdbx_description
1 polymer ?
#
loop_
_entity_poly.entity_id
_entity_poly.type
_entity_poly.pdbx_seq_one_letter_code
_entity_poly.pdbx_strand_id
1 'polypeptide(L)'
;MTDLKPCPFCGQTAYLHLEDKFGIDGERLSYVSCYTCLVQGPLEMKIEKAIESWNRRADDDADLLALFNGWLDSERYNCDNSEHD
;
A
#
# COMPACT_ATOMS: atom_id res chain seq x y z
N MET A 1 -16.44 -0.73 12.27
CA MET A 1 -15.29 -1.62 12.05
C MET A 1 -14.77 -1.29 10.68
N THR A 2 -13.50 -0.95 10.53
CA THR A 2 -12.89 -0.58 9.25
C THR A 2 -12.82 -1.81 8.34
N ASP A 3 -13.42 -1.70 7.16
CA ASP A 3 -13.48 -2.82 6.20
C ASP A 3 -12.08 -3.20 5.69
N LEU A 4 -11.77 -4.49 5.71
CA LEU A 4 -10.49 -5.04 5.30
C LEU A 4 -10.52 -5.37 3.80
N LYS A 5 -9.57 -4.85 3.02
CA LYS A 5 -9.46 -5.16 1.59
C LYS A 5 -9.04 -6.63 1.38
N PRO A 6 -9.49 -7.28 0.29
CA PRO A 6 -9.09 -8.65 -0.04
C PRO A 6 -7.57 -8.75 -0.29
N CYS A 7 -7.02 -9.95 -0.32
CA CYS A 7 -5.60 -10.17 -0.54
C CYS A 7 -5.10 -9.54 -1.84
N PRO A 8 -4.02 -8.73 -1.80
CA PRO A 8 -3.46 -8.11 -3.00
C PRO A 8 -2.86 -9.09 -4.02
N PHE A 9 -2.49 -10.30 -3.59
CA PHE A 9 -1.76 -11.24 -4.45
C PHE A 9 -2.66 -12.29 -5.10
N CYS A 10 -3.72 -12.73 -4.42
CA CYS A 10 -4.59 -13.79 -4.91
C CYS A 10 -6.08 -13.40 -4.95
N GLY A 11 -6.44 -12.20 -4.48
CA GLY A 11 -7.82 -11.70 -4.47
C GLY A 11 -8.74 -12.36 -3.43
N GLN A 12 -8.26 -13.34 -2.67
CA GLN A 12 -9.06 -14.04 -1.66
C GLN A 12 -9.23 -13.22 -0.37
N THR A 13 -10.15 -13.63 0.49
CA THR A 13 -10.41 -12.98 1.77
C THR A 13 -9.16 -12.92 2.65
N ALA A 14 -8.93 -11.76 3.25
CA ALA A 14 -7.90 -11.53 4.25
C ALA A 14 -8.52 -11.59 5.66
N TYR A 15 -7.72 -11.98 6.65
CA TYR A 15 -8.16 -12.20 8.03
C TYR A 15 -7.29 -11.41 9.01
N LEU A 16 -7.92 -10.78 9.99
CA LEU A 16 -7.24 -10.13 11.11
C LEU A 16 -6.90 -11.15 12.19
N HIS A 17 -5.71 -11.05 12.74
CA HIS A 17 -5.20 -11.86 13.83
C HIS A 17 -4.79 -10.99 15.01
N LEU A 18 -5.01 -11.52 16.21
CA LEU A 18 -4.49 -11.01 17.46
C LEU A 18 -3.44 -11.99 17.94
N GLU A 19 -2.21 -11.52 18.16
CA GLU A 19 -1.15 -12.32 18.72
C GLU A 19 -1.02 -12.02 20.21
N ASP A 20 -1.18 -13.07 21.01
CA ASP A 20 -1.09 -13.00 22.48
C ASP A 20 0.36 -12.88 22.97
N LYS A 21 1.35 -12.89 22.07
CA LYS A 21 2.74 -12.60 22.44
C LYS A 21 2.84 -11.12 22.75
N PHE A 22 3.02 -10.85 24.03
CA PHE A 22 3.32 -9.54 24.59
C PHE A 22 4.37 -8.82 23.73
N GLY A 23 3.98 -7.71 23.12
CA GLY A 23 4.93 -6.74 22.58
C GLY A 23 5.86 -6.22 23.68
N ILE A 24 6.79 -5.34 23.32
CA ILE A 24 7.86 -4.85 24.19
C ILE A 24 7.32 -4.32 25.55
N ASP A 25 6.07 -3.83 25.59
CA ASP A 25 5.41 -3.27 26.78
C ASP A 25 4.19 -4.09 27.28
N GLY A 26 4.03 -5.34 26.87
CA GLY A 26 2.88 -6.16 27.30
C GLY A 26 1.60 -5.94 26.48
N GLU A 27 1.67 -5.15 25.40
CA GLU A 27 0.54 -4.94 24.50
C GLU A 27 0.35 -6.11 23.53
N ARG A 28 -0.90 -6.37 23.13
CA ARG A 28 -1.21 -7.39 22.12
C ARG A 28 -0.87 -6.86 20.74
N LEU A 29 -0.14 -7.66 19.97
CA LEU A 29 0.14 -7.34 18.58
C LEU A 29 -1.01 -7.84 17.69
N SER A 30 -1.19 -7.19 16.55
CA SER A 30 -2.20 -7.54 15.56
C SER A 30 -1.61 -7.49 14.17
N TYR A 31 -2.07 -8.37 13.30
CA TYR A 31 -1.64 -8.40 11.90
C TYR A 31 -2.75 -8.96 11.02
N VAL A 32 -2.61 -8.77 9.71
CA VAL A 32 -3.54 -9.32 8.73
C VAL A 32 -2.82 -10.38 7.90
N SER A 33 -3.50 -11.48 7.59
CA SER A 33 -2.95 -12.52 6.71
C SER A 33 -3.96 -13.06 5.71
N CYS A 34 -3.48 -13.69 4.65
CA CYS A 34 -4.31 -14.50 3.75
C CYS A 34 -3.91 -15.97 3.86
N TYR A 35 -4.86 -16.84 4.17
CA TYR A 35 -4.61 -18.28 4.27
C TYR A 35 -4.45 -18.99 2.93
N THR A 36 -4.85 -18.37 1.82
CA THR A 36 -4.74 -18.99 0.50
C THR A 36 -3.34 -18.90 -0.05
N CYS A 37 -2.73 -17.71 -0.03
CA CYS A 37 -1.37 -17.50 -0.54
C CYS A 37 -0.33 -17.34 0.57
N LEU A 38 -0.74 -17.45 1.84
CA LEU A 38 0.10 -17.40 3.03
C LEU A 38 0.88 -16.08 3.22
N VAL A 39 0.45 -15.01 2.55
CA VAL A 39 1.05 -13.69 2.76
C VAL A 39 0.59 -13.12 4.10
N GLN A 40 1.52 -12.48 4.79
CA GLN A 40 1.32 -11.81 6.07
C GLN A 40 1.69 -10.34 5.98
N GLY A 41 0.88 -9.49 6.60
CA GLY A 41 1.17 -8.08 6.80
C GLY A 41 2.07 -7.86 8.02
N PRO A 42 2.44 -6.60 8.29
CA PRO A 42 3.24 -6.24 9.45
C PRO A 42 2.50 -6.49 10.77
N LEU A 43 3.28 -6.75 11.83
CA LEU A 43 2.80 -6.75 13.21
C LEU A 43 2.63 -5.31 13.70
N GLU A 44 1.46 -4.99 14.24
CA GLU A 44 1.08 -3.65 14.67
C GLU A 44 0.49 -3.68 16.09
N MET A 45 0.76 -2.65 16.90
CA MET A 45 0.29 -2.58 18.30
C MET A 45 -1.24 -2.34 18.42
N LYS A 46 -1.93 -2.04 17.31
CA LYS A 46 -3.37 -1.77 17.28
C LYS A 46 -4.03 -2.41 16.06
N ILE A 47 -5.25 -2.90 16.25
CA ILE A 47 -6.06 -3.49 15.18
C ILE A 47 -6.23 -2.51 14.02
N GLU A 48 -6.51 -1.25 14.34
CA GLU A 48 -6.74 -0.20 13.34
C GLU A 48 -5.48 0.02 12.50
N LYS A 49 -4.29 -0.07 13.12
CA LYS A 49 -3.00 0.03 12.43
C LYS A 49 -2.72 -1.18 11.56
N ALA A 50 -3.05 -2.40 12.00
CA ALA A 50 -2.95 -3.58 11.16
C ALA A 50 -3.84 -3.48 9.91
N ILE A 51 -5.07 -2.98 10.07
CA ILE A 51 -6.00 -2.77 8.95
C ILE A 51 -5.51 -1.66 8.03
N GLU A 52 -5.08 -0.52 8.57
CA GLU A 52 -4.53 0.61 7.81
C GLU A 52 -3.31 0.18 7.00
N SER A 53 -2.34 -0.47 7.63
CA SER A 53 -1.12 -0.97 6.99
C SER A 53 -1.42 -2.00 5.90
N TRP A 54 -2.40 -2.90 6.09
CA TRP A 54 -2.81 -3.85 5.06
C TRP A 54 -3.53 -3.18 3.87
N ASN A 55 -4.35 -2.17 4.16
CA ASN A 55 -5.15 -1.49 3.16
C ASN A 55 -4.37 -0.44 2.35
N ARG A 56 -3.23 0.01 2.87
CA ARG A 56 -2.27 0.91 2.21
C ARG A 56 -1.55 0.16 1.09
N ARG A 57 -1.92 0.43 -0.15
CA ARG A 57 -1.33 -0.14 -1.37
C ARG A 57 -0.53 0.93 -2.11
N ALA A 58 0.38 0.50 -2.97
CA ALA A 58 1.16 1.40 -3.82
C ALA A 58 0.34 2.11 -4.92
N ASP A 59 -0.95 1.81 -5.07
CA ASP A 59 -1.79 2.37 -6.13
C ASP A 59 -2.07 3.88 -5.99
N ASP A 60 -1.59 4.53 -4.92
CA ASP A 60 -1.55 6.01 -4.84
C ASP A 60 -0.49 6.61 -5.81
N ASP A 61 0.29 5.78 -6.51
CA ASP A 61 1.30 6.20 -7.49
C ASP A 61 0.71 6.67 -8.84
N ALA A 62 -0.61 6.61 -9.03
CA ALA A 62 -1.28 7.19 -10.21
C ALA A 62 -0.96 8.69 -10.38
N ASP A 63 -0.76 9.40 -9.26
CA ASP A 63 -0.31 10.80 -9.26
C ASP A 63 1.16 10.92 -9.71
N LEU A 64 2.02 9.95 -9.40
CA LEU A 64 3.43 9.97 -9.83
C LEU A 64 3.58 9.74 -11.33
N LEU A 65 2.75 8.88 -11.93
CA LEU A 65 2.71 8.71 -13.39
C LEU A 65 2.16 9.94 -14.11
N ALA A 66 1.16 10.62 -13.53
CA ALA A 66 0.64 11.87 -14.09
C ALA A 66 1.70 13.00 -14.06
N LEU A 67 2.47 13.11 -12.97
CA LEU A 67 3.57 14.06 -12.86
C LEU A 67 4.73 13.75 -13.83
N PHE A 68 5.09 12.46 -13.98
CA PHE A 68 6.16 12.05 -14.89
C PHE A 68 5.81 12.30 -16.36
N ASN A 69 4.58 11.96 -16.77
CA ASN A 69 4.12 12.20 -18.15
C ASN A 69 3.99 13.70 -18.45
N GLY A 70 3.52 14.51 -17.50
CA GLY A 70 3.46 15.97 -17.67
C GLY A 70 4.84 16.63 -17.83
N TRP A 71 5.87 16.11 -17.14
CA TRP A 71 7.25 16.57 -17.32
C TRP A 71 7.81 16.21 -18.71
N LEU A 72 7.62 14.97 -19.17
CA LEU A 72 8.05 14.53 -20.51
C LEU A 72 7.42 15.35 -21.65
N ASP A 73 6.14 15.70 -21.53
CA ASP A 73 5.45 16.52 -22.54
C ASP A 73 6.01 17.96 -22.58
N SER A 74 6.43 18.51 -21.44
CA SER A 74 7.04 19.85 -21.38
C SER A 74 8.44 19.91 -22.01
N GLU A 75 9.23 18.83 -21.89
CA GLU A 75 10.55 18.75 -22.51
C GLU A 75 10.47 18.55 -24.02
N ARG A 76 9.47 17.80 -24.50
CA ARG A 76 9.20 17.61 -25.92
C ARG A 76 8.79 18.92 -26.61
N TYR A 77 8.02 19.77 -25.94
CA TYR A 77 7.64 21.10 -26.45
C TYR A 77 8.83 22.06 -26.58
N ASN A 78 9.87 21.91 -25.76
CA ASN A 78 11.08 22.76 -25.82
C ASN A 78 12.07 22.34 -26.92
N CYS A 79 12.07 21.08 -27.37
CA CYS A 79 12.90 20.67 -28.51
C CYS A 79 12.37 21.22 -29.85
N ASP A 80 11.05 21.20 -30.06
CA ASP A 80 10.44 21.61 -31.34
C ASP A 80 10.50 23.14 -31.60
N ASN A 81 10.71 23.96 -30.56
CA ASN A 81 10.81 25.42 -30.67
C ASN A 81 12.26 25.94 -30.84
N SER A 82 13.25 25.05 -30.94
CA SER A 82 14.68 25.42 -31.08
C SER A 82 15.20 25.45 -32.52
N GLU A 83 14.35 25.17 -33.52
CA GLU A 83 14.73 25.14 -34.95
C GLU A 83 14.25 26.35 -35.77
N HIS A 84 13.93 27.49 -35.14
CA HIS A 84 13.70 28.76 -35.85
C HIS A 84 14.54 29.88 -35.25
N ASP A 85 15.79 29.98 -35.72
CA ASP A 85 16.51 31.24 -35.97
C ASP A 85 17.55 31.02 -37.08
#